data_AF-A0A268U7P3-F1
#
_entry.id   AF-A0A268U7P3-F1
#
_cell.length_a   1.000
_cell.length_b   1.000
_cell.length_c   1.000
_cell.angle_alpha   90.00
_cell.angle_beta   90.00
_cell.angle_gamma   90.00
#
_symmetry.space_group_name_H-M   'P 1'
#
loop_
_entity.id
_entity.type
_entity.pdbx_description
1 polymer ?
#
loop_
_entity_poly.entity_id
_entity_poly.type
_entity_poly.pdbx_seq_one_letter_code
_entity_poly.pdbx_strand_id
1 'polypeptide(L)'
;MEKNVVTTKENPIAKILAEESIKKSFNDLLGSSNEAKRFSAILMNIALEPKLIECSPQSIINSALKIAELGLSIAKHLGQAYIVKYRDDAETIIGYKGWLSLIERAGKSVKINPVYSCDKFQMIVNGFDEKINLIPNYEARKDEDDNWVKQNLKGILVSIKDHNTLLVTNQFVPFPKIQKIMGMSASSQSKYSPYQNWAIEMFQAKAIKYVLSKTPINDTIAKAIEVDNKIDKEEVLENIQKNIPKKTFLELETALKAFGLQVRLHQNLAIIVGNTFQKEHLLKDLGFIKNQKGEWVSEVVFDEAENKIALEEDKIQEPKTQEELFKSLDFLGLQSEINKNSKNETWIKISAGNTDGLEKILKQMGFALYKNTYVKNITHLANEDLNTSIQEEANAVF
;
A
#
# COMPACT_ATOMS: atom_id res chain seq x y z
N MET A 1 -3.09 36.59 38.69
CA MET A 1 -3.76 36.29 37.42
C MET A 1 -2.79 35.48 36.57
N GLU A 2 -2.82 34.16 36.70
CA GLU A 2 -2.04 33.27 35.84
C GLU A 2 -2.73 33.17 34.48
N LYS A 3 -2.00 33.51 33.42
CA LYS A 3 -2.47 33.37 32.04
C LYS A 3 -2.45 31.88 31.71
N ASN A 4 -3.63 31.26 31.65
CA ASN A 4 -3.81 29.96 31.00
C ASN A 4 -3.42 30.09 29.53
N VAL A 5 -2.22 29.63 29.19
CA VAL A 5 -1.79 29.42 27.81
C VAL A 5 -2.53 28.17 27.32
N VAL A 6 -3.62 28.39 26.58
CA VAL A 6 -4.27 27.33 25.81
C VAL A 6 -3.29 26.95 24.69
N THR A 7 -2.55 25.86 24.88
CA THR A 7 -1.78 25.22 23.81
C THR A 7 -2.76 24.57 22.84
N THR A 8 -3.14 25.29 21.79
CA THR A 8 -3.87 24.73 20.66
C THR A 8 -3.02 23.65 20.03
N LYS A 9 -3.36 22.36 20.25
CA LYS A 9 -2.80 21.26 19.47
C LYS A 9 -3.16 21.50 18.01
N GLU A 10 -2.18 21.89 17.20
CA GLU A 10 -2.37 22.14 15.77
C GLU A 10 -2.84 20.86 15.07
N ASN A 11 -3.80 21.00 14.16
CA ASN A 11 -4.31 19.89 13.36
C ASN A 11 -3.16 19.30 12.52
N PRO A 12 -2.83 18.00 12.65
CA PRO A 12 -1.72 17.37 11.93
C PRO A 12 -1.76 17.59 10.41
N ILE A 13 -2.96 17.65 9.81
CA ILE A 13 -3.14 17.90 8.38
C ILE A 13 -2.84 19.36 8.03
N ALA A 14 -3.26 20.30 8.89
CA ALA A 14 -2.95 21.71 8.68
C ALA A 14 -1.43 21.97 8.71
N LYS A 15 -0.69 21.23 9.56
CA LYS A 15 0.77 21.27 9.59
C LYS A 15 1.39 20.81 8.27
N ILE A 16 0.97 19.65 7.74
CA ILE A 16 1.50 19.12 6.48
C ILE A 16 1.14 20.04 5.30
N LEU A 17 -0.10 20.56 5.26
CA LEU A 17 -0.51 21.53 4.24
C LEU A 17 0.25 22.87 4.32
N ALA A 18 0.81 23.20 5.48
CA ALA A 18 1.64 24.39 5.64
C ALA A 18 3.06 24.22 5.09
N GLU A 19 3.52 22.98 4.86
CA GLU A 19 4.85 22.69 4.32
C GLU A 19 5.01 23.24 2.90
N GLU A 20 6.17 23.84 2.63
CA GLU A 20 6.45 24.52 1.37
C GLU A 20 6.46 23.54 0.18
N SER A 21 6.94 22.32 0.41
CA SER A 21 6.92 21.22 -0.58
C SER A 21 5.49 20.90 -1.02
N ILE A 22 4.58 20.71 -0.06
CA ILE A 22 3.18 20.35 -0.32
C ILE A 22 2.42 21.50 -0.99
N LYS A 23 2.63 22.74 -0.51
CA LYS A 23 2.05 23.94 -1.16
C LYS A 23 2.50 24.06 -2.61
N LYS A 24 3.79 23.88 -2.87
CA LYS A 24 4.35 23.93 -4.22
C LYS A 24 3.73 22.84 -5.10
N SER A 25 3.66 21.60 -4.62
CA SER A 25 3.00 20.51 -5.36
C SER A 25 1.54 20.82 -5.71
N PHE A 26 0.73 21.32 -4.76
CA PHE A 26 -0.66 21.67 -5.07
C PHE A 26 -0.77 22.84 -6.06
N ASN A 27 0.08 23.85 -5.96
CA ASN A 27 0.10 24.97 -6.91
C ASN A 27 0.45 24.48 -8.32
N ASP A 28 1.49 23.64 -8.44
CA ASP A 28 1.98 23.13 -9.71
C ASP A 28 0.94 22.22 -10.39
N LEU A 29 0.27 21.36 -9.62
CA LEU A 29 -0.75 20.43 -10.14
C LEU A 29 -2.08 21.11 -10.50
N LEU A 30 -2.53 22.07 -9.69
CA LEU A 30 -3.83 22.72 -9.87
C LEU A 30 -3.74 23.96 -10.78
N GLY A 31 -2.55 24.46 -11.08
CA GLY A 31 -2.32 25.55 -12.02
C GLY A 31 -2.50 26.97 -11.44
N SER A 32 -3.07 27.11 -10.24
CA SER A 32 -3.14 28.41 -9.55
C SER A 32 -3.13 28.32 -8.02
N SER A 33 -2.57 29.35 -7.38
CA SER A 33 -2.54 29.45 -5.92
C SER A 33 -3.93 29.58 -5.29
N ASN A 34 -4.88 30.19 -6.00
CA ASN A 34 -6.24 30.33 -5.51
C ASN A 34 -6.98 28.99 -5.53
N GLU A 35 -6.78 28.17 -6.57
CA GLU A 35 -7.35 26.82 -6.63
C GLU A 35 -6.71 25.91 -5.58
N ALA A 36 -5.39 25.98 -5.40
CA ALA A 36 -4.71 25.25 -4.33
C ALA A 36 -5.27 25.59 -2.94
N LYS A 37 -5.46 26.87 -2.62
CA LYS A 37 -6.07 27.29 -1.33
C LYS A 37 -7.49 26.75 -1.16
N ARG A 38 -8.32 26.81 -2.19
CA ARG A 38 -9.69 26.26 -2.17
C ARG A 38 -9.67 24.74 -1.97
N PHE A 39 -8.79 24.04 -2.68
CA PHE A 39 -8.62 22.61 -2.60
C PHE A 39 -8.18 22.18 -1.19
N SER A 40 -7.17 22.84 -0.62
CA SER A 40 -6.71 22.60 0.76
C SER A 40 -7.80 22.86 1.80
N ALA A 41 -8.63 23.89 1.62
CA ALA A 41 -9.75 24.17 2.51
C ALA A 41 -10.83 23.06 2.49
N ILE A 42 -11.14 22.54 1.30
CA ILE A 42 -12.07 21.40 1.17
C ILE A 42 -11.46 20.14 1.79
N LEU A 43 -10.18 19.89 1.56
CA LEU A 43 -9.47 18.75 2.15
C LEU A 43 -9.47 18.80 3.68
N MET A 44 -9.29 19.98 4.29
CA MET A 44 -9.39 20.14 5.74
C MET A 44 -10.77 19.74 6.28
N ASN A 45 -11.85 20.02 5.55
CA ASN A 45 -13.18 19.59 5.96
C ASN A 45 -13.37 18.08 5.80
N ILE A 46 -12.89 17.49 4.70
CA ILE A 46 -12.95 16.04 4.46
C ILE A 46 -12.19 15.27 5.55
N ALA A 47 -11.02 15.77 5.94
CA ALA A 47 -10.20 15.18 6.99
C ALA A 47 -10.88 15.10 8.36
N LEU A 48 -11.85 15.97 8.63
CA LEU A 48 -12.61 15.97 9.90
C LEU A 48 -13.74 14.95 9.91
N GLU A 49 -13.94 14.19 8.84
CA GLU A 49 -14.95 13.14 8.82
C GLU A 49 -14.60 12.01 9.79
N PRO A 50 -15.57 11.45 10.54
CA PRO A 50 -15.30 10.47 11.58
C PRO A 50 -14.40 9.30 11.16
N LYS A 51 -14.58 8.82 9.92
CA LYS A 51 -13.77 7.70 9.39
C LYS A 51 -12.35 8.11 9.02
N LEU A 52 -12.13 9.36 8.61
CA LEU A 52 -10.84 9.84 8.13
C LEU A 52 -9.97 10.39 9.25
N ILE A 53 -10.56 10.80 10.39
CA ILE A 53 -9.80 11.18 11.60
C ILE A 53 -8.87 10.06 12.07
N GLU A 54 -9.28 8.81 11.89
CA GLU A 54 -8.51 7.62 12.27
C GLU A 54 -7.41 7.27 11.26
N CYS A 55 -7.38 7.90 10.08
CA CYS A 55 -6.38 7.61 9.05
C CYS A 55 -5.08 8.38 9.32
N SER A 56 -3.96 7.86 8.80
CA SER A 56 -2.71 8.63 8.84
C SER A 56 -2.86 9.98 8.12
N PRO A 57 -2.42 11.11 8.71
CA PRO A 57 -2.46 12.42 8.06
C PRO A 57 -1.78 12.42 6.68
N GLN A 58 -0.68 11.66 6.56
CA GLN A 58 0.06 11.53 5.32
C GLN A 58 -0.74 10.83 4.21
N SER A 59 -1.49 9.76 4.52
CA SER A 59 -2.31 9.07 3.51
C SER A 59 -3.43 9.95 2.96
N ILE A 60 -4.01 10.83 3.78
CA ILE A 60 -5.02 11.81 3.35
C ILE A 60 -4.41 12.81 2.37
N ILE A 61 -3.22 13.35 2.67
CA ILE A 61 -2.51 14.27 1.78
C ILE A 61 -2.10 13.57 0.47
N ASN A 62 -1.57 12.35 0.55
CA ASN A 62 -1.20 11.56 -0.63
C ASN A 62 -2.42 11.29 -1.52
N SER A 63 -3.56 10.94 -0.94
CA SER A 63 -4.81 10.75 -1.68
C SER A 63 -5.32 12.04 -2.33
N ALA A 64 -5.17 13.18 -1.65
CA ALA A 64 -5.48 14.49 -2.18
C ALA A 64 -4.56 14.89 -3.35
N LEU A 65 -3.26 14.60 -3.27
CA LEU A 65 -2.30 14.87 -4.35
C LEU A 65 -2.63 14.06 -5.62
N LYS A 66 -3.01 12.78 -5.49
CA LYS A 66 -3.47 11.97 -6.63
C LYS A 66 -4.70 12.59 -7.31
N ILE A 67 -5.66 13.10 -6.54
CA ILE A 67 -6.85 13.77 -7.07
C ILE A 67 -6.46 15.05 -7.83
N ALA A 68 -5.55 15.85 -7.27
CA ALA A 68 -5.03 17.05 -7.90
C ALA A 68 -4.25 16.75 -9.19
N GLU A 69 -3.44 15.69 -9.21
CA GLU A 69 -2.70 15.25 -10.41
C GLU A 69 -3.65 14.86 -11.55
N LEU A 70 -4.79 14.26 -11.23
CA LEU A 70 -5.82 13.96 -12.22
C LEU A 70 -6.64 15.20 -12.63
N GLY A 71 -6.41 16.37 -12.01
CA GLY A 71 -7.21 17.58 -12.23
C GLY A 71 -8.69 17.37 -11.90
N LEU A 72 -9.00 16.52 -10.92
CA LEU A 72 -10.35 16.25 -10.46
C LEU A 72 -10.68 17.09 -9.24
N SER A 73 -11.95 17.44 -9.07
CA SER A 73 -12.41 18.08 -7.86
C SER A 73 -12.54 17.10 -6.71
N ILE A 74 -12.00 17.49 -5.57
CA ILE A 74 -12.15 16.80 -4.29
C ILE A 74 -13.49 17.11 -3.59
N ALA A 75 -14.26 18.07 -4.10
CA ALA A 75 -15.54 18.44 -3.52
C ALA A 75 -16.57 17.32 -3.72
N LYS A 76 -17.01 16.69 -2.63
CA LYS A 76 -17.89 15.50 -2.66
C LYS A 76 -19.17 15.71 -3.46
N HIS A 77 -19.79 16.89 -3.38
CA HIS A 77 -21.03 17.20 -4.10
C HIS A 77 -20.87 17.19 -5.63
N LEU A 78 -19.65 17.39 -6.15
CA LEU A 78 -19.37 17.29 -7.58
C LEU A 78 -19.20 15.84 -8.05
N GLY A 79 -19.03 14.89 -7.14
CA GLY A 79 -18.96 13.46 -7.42
C GLY A 79 -17.83 13.03 -8.36
N GLN A 80 -16.75 13.82 -8.43
CA GLN A 80 -15.62 13.55 -9.31
C GLN A 80 -14.58 12.62 -8.68
N ALA A 81 -14.21 12.87 -7.43
CA ALA A 81 -13.32 11.99 -6.67
C ALA A 81 -13.68 12.02 -5.18
N TYR A 82 -13.28 10.97 -4.48
CA TYR A 82 -13.53 10.79 -3.06
C TYR A 82 -12.24 10.34 -2.37
N ILE A 83 -12.07 10.76 -1.12
CA ILE A 83 -11.12 10.17 -0.19
C ILE A 83 -11.92 9.30 0.77
N VAL A 84 -11.57 8.03 0.88
CA VAL A 84 -12.25 7.06 1.73
C VAL A 84 -11.26 6.38 2.66
N LYS A 85 -11.72 6.00 3.86
CA LYS A 85 -10.94 5.14 4.76
C LYS A 85 -10.79 3.76 4.13
N TYR A 86 -9.58 3.26 4.08
CA TYR A 86 -9.22 1.88 3.78
C TYR A 86 -8.23 1.41 4.86
N ARG A 87 -8.74 0.62 5.81
CA ARG A 87 -8.01 0.22 7.04
C ARG A 87 -7.53 1.45 7.82
N ASP A 88 -6.24 1.56 8.09
CA ASP A 88 -5.63 2.65 8.87
C ASP A 88 -5.23 3.84 8.00
N ASP A 89 -5.45 3.77 6.69
CA ASP A 89 -5.08 4.79 5.73
C ASP A 89 -6.27 5.29 4.92
N ALA A 90 -6.06 6.41 4.23
CA ALA A 90 -7.02 7.00 3.32
C ALA A 90 -6.60 6.75 1.87
N GLU A 91 -7.57 6.40 1.02
CA GLU A 91 -7.36 6.12 -0.40
C GLU A 91 -8.28 6.94 -1.31
N THR A 92 -7.79 7.18 -2.52
CA THR A 92 -8.53 7.87 -3.59
C THR A 92 -9.44 6.89 -4.31
N ILE A 93 -10.72 7.28 -4.49
CA ILE A 93 -11.65 6.63 -5.42
C ILE A 93 -12.12 7.65 -6.44
N ILE A 94 -12.11 7.29 -7.72
CA ILE A 94 -12.61 8.15 -8.78
C ILE A 94 -14.11 7.90 -8.95
N GLY A 95 -14.91 8.96 -8.82
CA GLY A 95 -16.35 8.90 -9.00
C GLY A 95 -16.76 8.83 -10.47
N TYR A 96 -18.02 8.47 -10.71
CA TYR A 96 -18.61 8.41 -12.06
C TYR A 96 -18.37 9.69 -12.87
N LYS A 97 -18.67 10.86 -12.29
CA LYS A 97 -18.49 12.15 -12.96
C LYS A 97 -17.01 12.48 -13.22
N GLY A 98 -16.10 11.94 -12.40
CA GLY A 98 -14.66 12.09 -12.59
C GLY A 98 -14.19 11.32 -13.82
N TRP A 99 -14.64 10.08 -13.96
CA TRP A 99 -14.41 9.29 -15.18
C TRP A 99 -14.94 9.97 -16.43
N LEU A 100 -16.17 10.51 -16.40
CA LEU A 100 -16.72 11.27 -17.52
C LEU A 100 -15.82 12.46 -17.89
N SER A 101 -15.36 13.23 -16.90
CA SER A 101 -14.48 14.38 -17.11
C SER A 101 -13.11 14.00 -17.67
N LEU A 102 -12.53 12.89 -17.23
CA LEU A 102 -11.25 12.37 -17.75
C LEU A 102 -11.38 11.93 -19.20
N ILE A 103 -12.48 11.26 -19.54
CA ILE A 103 -12.75 10.78 -20.91
C ILE A 103 -12.96 11.96 -21.86
N GLU A 104 -13.75 12.96 -21.45
CA GLU A 104 -13.99 14.14 -22.27
C GLU A 104 -12.70 14.92 -22.54
N ARG A 105 -11.85 15.10 -21.52
CA ARG A 105 -10.50 15.69 -21.70
C ARG A 105 -9.58 14.86 -22.60
N ALA A 106 -9.85 13.57 -22.74
CA ALA A 106 -9.13 12.68 -23.64
C ALA A 106 -9.62 12.75 -25.10
N GLY A 107 -10.54 13.67 -25.45
CA GLY A 107 -11.10 13.78 -26.80
C GLY A 107 -12.04 12.62 -27.15
N LYS A 108 -12.69 12.05 -26.14
CA LYS A 108 -13.66 10.96 -26.29
C LYS A 108 -14.93 11.34 -25.56
N SER A 109 -16.09 10.87 -26.01
CA SER A 109 -17.32 10.94 -25.22
C SER A 109 -17.81 9.54 -24.92
N VAL A 110 -18.36 9.36 -23.73
CA VAL A 110 -18.95 8.08 -23.31
C VAL A 110 -20.44 8.24 -23.08
N LYS A 111 -21.22 7.28 -23.59
CA LYS A 111 -22.63 7.12 -23.29
C LYS A 111 -22.81 5.80 -22.55
N ILE A 112 -23.56 5.84 -21.45
CA ILE A 112 -23.66 4.72 -20.52
C ILE A 112 -25.13 4.45 -20.30
N ASN A 113 -25.54 3.21 -20.56
CA ASN A 113 -26.94 2.81 -20.44
C ASN A 113 -27.00 1.54 -19.59
N PRO A 114 -27.49 1.61 -18.34
CA PRO A 114 -27.80 0.41 -17.60
C PRO A 114 -28.99 -0.30 -18.24
N VAL A 115 -28.87 -1.62 -18.30
CA VAL A 115 -29.87 -2.52 -18.89
C VAL A 115 -30.43 -3.39 -17.77
N TYR A 116 -31.72 -3.25 -17.52
CA TYR A 116 -32.44 -3.97 -16.46
C TYR A 116 -33.25 -5.14 -17.02
N SER A 117 -33.73 -5.99 -16.12
CA SER A 117 -34.56 -7.15 -16.41
C SER A 117 -35.83 -6.79 -17.19
N CYS A 118 -36.46 -5.66 -16.85
CA CYS A 118 -37.67 -5.13 -17.45
C CYS A 118 -37.49 -4.43 -18.82
N ASP A 119 -36.25 -4.18 -19.24
CA ASP A 119 -35.97 -3.54 -20.53
C ASP A 119 -35.95 -4.56 -21.68
N LYS A 120 -36.28 -4.09 -22.90
CA LYS A 120 -35.99 -4.85 -24.12
C LYS A 120 -34.60 -4.49 -24.61
N PHE A 121 -33.70 -5.46 -24.66
CA PHE A 121 -32.32 -5.25 -25.09
C PHE A 121 -31.87 -6.36 -26.04
N GLN A 122 -31.29 -5.96 -27.17
CA GLN A 122 -30.66 -6.84 -28.13
C GLN A 122 -29.40 -6.16 -28.70
N MET A 123 -28.32 -6.92 -28.82
CA MET A 123 -27.09 -6.51 -29.50
C MET A 123 -26.76 -7.57 -30.55
N ILE A 124 -26.70 -7.16 -31.81
CA ILE A 124 -26.35 -8.02 -32.95
C ILE A 124 -24.97 -7.59 -33.41
N VAL A 125 -24.02 -8.53 -33.45
CA VAL A 125 -22.64 -8.29 -33.86
C VAL A 125 -22.35 -9.09 -35.12
N ASN A 126 -22.04 -8.39 -36.22
CA ASN A 126 -21.76 -8.97 -37.53
C ASN A 126 -20.40 -8.46 -38.00
N GLY A 127 -19.32 -9.15 -37.64
CA GLY A 127 -17.96 -8.67 -37.90
C GLY A 127 -17.67 -7.39 -37.10
N PHE A 128 -17.34 -6.29 -37.79
CA PHE A 128 -17.14 -4.97 -37.16
C PHE A 128 -18.43 -4.15 -37.02
N ASP A 129 -19.53 -4.60 -37.62
CA ASP A 129 -20.81 -3.91 -37.55
C ASP A 129 -21.59 -4.37 -36.31
N GLU A 130 -22.11 -3.40 -35.57
CA GLU A 130 -22.92 -3.62 -34.37
C GLU A 130 -24.27 -2.93 -34.52
N LYS A 131 -25.35 -3.67 -34.26
CA LYS A 131 -26.69 -3.11 -34.14
C LYS A 131 -27.20 -3.32 -32.73
N ILE A 132 -27.44 -2.22 -32.03
CA ILE A 132 -27.96 -2.22 -30.66
C ILE A 132 -29.39 -1.70 -30.66
N ASN A 133 -30.28 -2.46 -30.06
CA ASN A 133 -31.65 -2.06 -29.78
C ASN A 133 -31.90 -2.14 -28.28
N LEU A 134 -31.93 -0.98 -27.62
CA LEU A 134 -32.27 -0.84 -26.20
C LEU A 134 -33.54 0.01 -26.10
N ILE A 135 -34.61 -0.59 -25.56
CA ILE A 135 -35.88 0.08 -25.29
C ILE A 135 -36.12 0.00 -23.77
N PRO A 136 -35.81 1.10 -23.05
CA PRO A 136 -36.05 1.19 -21.61
C PRO A 136 -37.52 1.10 -21.25
N ASN A 137 -37.85 0.37 -20.19
CA ASN A 137 -39.17 0.43 -19.56
C ASN A 137 -39.12 1.34 -18.32
N TYR A 138 -39.21 2.65 -18.51
CA TYR A 138 -39.06 3.64 -17.43
C TYR A 138 -40.10 3.51 -16.33
N GLU A 139 -41.32 3.05 -16.64
CA GLU A 139 -42.38 2.85 -15.63
C GLU A 139 -42.09 1.67 -14.69
N ALA A 140 -41.40 0.65 -15.20
CA ALA A 140 -41.05 -0.55 -14.43
C ALA A 140 -39.65 -0.46 -13.78
N ARG A 141 -38.84 0.53 -14.14
CA ARG A 141 -37.53 0.77 -13.51
C ARG A 141 -37.74 1.36 -12.11
N LYS A 142 -36.93 0.90 -11.16
CA LYS A 142 -36.85 1.43 -9.81
C LYS A 142 -35.38 1.67 -9.46
N ASP A 143 -34.71 2.45 -10.29
CA ASP A 143 -33.26 2.66 -10.18
C ASP A 143 -32.86 3.58 -9.01
N GLU A 144 -33.84 4.16 -8.32
CA GLU A 144 -33.71 4.79 -7.00
C GLU A 144 -33.56 3.79 -5.85
N ASP A 145 -33.94 2.52 -6.05
CA ASP A 145 -33.81 1.45 -5.05
C ASP A 145 -32.56 0.59 -5.34
N ASP A 146 -31.50 0.80 -4.56
CA ASP A 146 -30.24 0.06 -4.69
C ASP A 146 -30.39 -1.47 -4.61
N ASN A 147 -31.35 -1.98 -3.84
CA ASN A 147 -31.61 -3.42 -3.76
C ASN A 147 -32.28 -3.91 -5.05
N TRP A 148 -33.24 -3.15 -5.56
CA TRP A 148 -33.87 -3.44 -6.84
C TRP A 148 -32.83 -3.43 -7.96
N VAL A 149 -31.93 -2.44 -8.00
CA VAL A 149 -30.82 -2.35 -8.96
C VAL A 149 -29.96 -3.62 -8.91
N LYS A 150 -29.51 -4.04 -7.73
CA LYS A 150 -28.68 -5.25 -7.55
C LYS A 150 -29.36 -6.52 -8.04
N GLN A 151 -30.69 -6.61 -7.95
CA GLN A 151 -31.45 -7.79 -8.36
C GLN A 151 -31.82 -7.78 -9.85
N ASN A 152 -32.01 -6.59 -10.43
CA ASN A 152 -32.59 -6.45 -11.78
C ASN A 152 -31.60 -6.00 -12.84
N LEU A 153 -30.40 -5.53 -12.49
CA LEU A 153 -29.40 -5.13 -13.46
C LEU A 153 -28.86 -6.35 -14.24
N LYS A 154 -29.08 -6.37 -15.56
CA LYS A 154 -28.49 -7.37 -16.47
C LYS A 154 -27.05 -7.02 -16.83
N GLY A 155 -26.74 -5.73 -16.93
CA GLY A 155 -25.41 -5.23 -17.27
C GLY A 155 -25.46 -3.78 -17.70
N ILE A 156 -24.32 -3.26 -18.14
CA ILE A 156 -24.16 -1.86 -18.53
C ILE A 156 -23.59 -1.80 -19.94
N LEU A 157 -24.30 -1.12 -20.84
CA LEU A 157 -23.83 -0.78 -22.16
C LEU A 157 -23.00 0.49 -22.10
N VAL A 158 -21.72 0.40 -22.45
CA VAL A 158 -20.79 1.53 -22.55
C VAL A 158 -20.49 1.76 -24.03
N SER A 159 -20.84 2.94 -24.53
CA SER A 159 -20.53 3.37 -25.89
C SER A 159 -19.52 4.50 -25.84
N ILE A 160 -18.36 4.33 -26.47
CA ILE A 160 -17.31 5.35 -26.52
C ILE A 160 -17.21 5.84 -27.96
N LYS A 161 -17.35 7.15 -28.14
CA LYS A 161 -17.08 7.84 -29.40
C LYS A 161 -15.74 8.56 -29.28
N ASP A 162 -14.80 8.21 -30.14
CA ASP A 162 -13.54 8.93 -30.27
C ASP A 162 -13.70 10.11 -31.23
N HIS A 163 -13.32 11.33 -30.81
CA HIS A 163 -13.57 12.53 -31.60
C HIS A 163 -12.60 12.65 -32.78
N ASN A 164 -11.41 12.05 -32.69
CA ASN A 164 -10.38 12.13 -33.72
C ASN A 164 -10.70 11.16 -34.88
N THR A 165 -11.09 9.93 -34.53
CA THR A 165 -11.37 8.87 -35.52
C THR A 165 -12.85 8.78 -35.90
N LEU A 166 -13.73 9.44 -35.15
CA LEU A 166 -15.19 9.34 -35.22
C LEU A 166 -15.75 7.92 -34.99
N LEU A 167 -14.89 6.97 -34.59
CA LEU A 167 -15.26 5.60 -34.31
C LEU A 167 -16.10 5.52 -33.04
N VAL A 168 -17.19 4.76 -33.12
CA VAL A 168 -18.02 4.40 -31.97
C VAL A 168 -17.75 2.94 -31.65
N THR A 169 -17.33 2.68 -30.43
CA THR A 169 -17.14 1.34 -29.89
C THR A 169 -18.20 1.10 -28.83
N ASN A 170 -18.90 -0.03 -28.89
CA ASN A 170 -19.86 -0.41 -27.86
C ASN A 170 -19.40 -1.66 -27.14
N GLN A 171 -19.54 -1.64 -25.82
CA GLN A 171 -19.23 -2.79 -25.01
C GLN A 171 -20.33 -2.98 -23.96
N PHE A 172 -21.01 -4.12 -24.05
CA PHE A 172 -21.91 -4.56 -22.99
C PHE A 172 -21.09 -5.28 -21.91
N VAL A 173 -21.11 -4.75 -20.69
CA VAL A 173 -20.47 -5.35 -19.52
C VAL A 173 -21.56 -6.05 -18.68
N PRO A 174 -21.63 -7.39 -18.67
CA PRO A 174 -22.65 -8.11 -17.91
C PRO A 174 -22.54 -7.85 -16.41
N PHE A 175 -23.66 -7.83 -15.70
CA PHE A 175 -23.67 -7.61 -14.26
C PHE A 175 -22.81 -8.63 -13.48
N PRO A 176 -22.79 -9.94 -13.80
CA PRO A 176 -21.86 -10.88 -13.17
C PRO A 176 -20.39 -10.51 -13.35
N LYS A 177 -20.04 -9.86 -14.48
CA LYS A 177 -18.67 -9.38 -14.71
C LYS A 177 -18.37 -8.17 -13.83
N ILE A 178 -19.31 -7.24 -13.67
CA ILE A 178 -19.20 -6.12 -12.73
C ILE A 178 -19.06 -6.66 -11.31
N GLN A 179 -19.89 -7.62 -10.90
CA GLN A 179 -19.80 -8.30 -9.60
C GLN A 179 -18.46 -8.99 -9.39
N LYS A 180 -17.90 -9.64 -10.40
CA LYS A 180 -16.55 -10.22 -10.30
C LYS A 180 -15.47 -9.17 -10.08
N ILE A 181 -15.58 -8.01 -10.73
CA ILE A 181 -14.65 -6.88 -10.54
C ILE A 181 -14.83 -6.27 -9.15
N MET A 182 -16.06 -6.25 -8.61
CA MET A 182 -16.37 -5.77 -7.27
C MET A 182 -15.98 -6.75 -6.15
N GLY A 183 -16.04 -8.06 -6.42
CA GLY A 183 -15.70 -9.13 -5.46
C GLY A 183 -14.21 -9.27 -5.17
N MET A 184 -13.39 -8.41 -5.77
CA MET A 184 -12.01 -8.12 -5.37
C MET A 184 -11.92 -6.91 -4.44
N SER A 185 -13.07 -6.38 -3.96
CA SER A 185 -13.18 -5.27 -3.02
C SER A 185 -14.09 -5.62 -1.79
N ALA A 186 -13.51 -5.80 -0.62
CA ALA A 186 -14.02 -6.16 0.71
C ALA A 186 -14.84 -5.00 1.25
N SER A 187 -14.59 -3.81 0.72
CA SER A 187 -15.43 -2.63 0.89
C SER A 187 -16.86 -2.84 0.36
N SER A 188 -17.13 -3.79 -0.55
CA SER A 188 -18.48 -4.11 -1.06
C SER A 188 -19.42 -4.71 0.00
N GLN A 189 -18.89 -5.30 1.08
CA GLN A 189 -19.70 -6.00 2.10
C GLN A 189 -20.05 -5.12 3.30
N SER A 190 -19.49 -3.92 3.41
CA SER A 190 -19.76 -3.04 4.55
C SER A 190 -21.10 -2.30 4.42
N LYS A 191 -21.81 -2.11 5.54
CA LYS A 191 -23.08 -1.35 5.62
C LYS A 191 -22.94 0.10 5.11
N TYR A 192 -21.73 0.65 5.13
CA TYR A 192 -21.42 2.01 4.71
C TYR A 192 -20.71 2.09 3.36
N SER A 193 -20.78 1.01 2.58
CA SER A 193 -20.18 0.96 1.27
C SER A 193 -20.89 1.93 0.32
N PRO A 194 -20.18 2.64 -0.57
CA PRO A 194 -20.81 3.41 -1.64
C PRO A 194 -21.80 2.57 -2.48
N TYR A 195 -21.59 1.25 -2.57
CA TYR A 195 -22.50 0.31 -3.23
C TYR A 195 -23.83 0.07 -2.50
N GLN A 196 -24.01 0.58 -1.27
CA GLN A 196 -25.26 0.48 -0.51
C GLN A 196 -26.19 1.69 -0.69
N ASN A 197 -25.63 2.86 -1.06
CA ASN A 197 -26.38 4.11 -1.19
C ASN A 197 -26.30 4.72 -2.61
N TRP A 198 -25.40 4.22 -3.47
CA TRP A 198 -25.11 4.70 -4.83
C TRP A 198 -24.70 3.53 -5.73
N ALA A 199 -25.46 2.43 -5.69
CA ALA A 199 -25.08 1.19 -6.35
C ALA A 199 -24.93 1.39 -7.86
N ILE A 200 -25.88 2.08 -8.50
CA ILE A 200 -25.89 2.24 -9.95
C ILE A 200 -24.71 3.09 -10.45
N GLU A 201 -24.38 4.20 -9.79
CA GLU A 201 -23.25 5.06 -10.17
C GLU A 201 -21.92 4.33 -10.01
N MET A 202 -21.78 3.51 -8.96
CA MET A 202 -20.58 2.69 -8.76
C MET A 202 -20.47 1.58 -9.80
N PHE A 203 -21.57 0.91 -10.14
CA PHE A 203 -21.57 -0.10 -11.21
C PHE A 203 -21.21 0.53 -12.56
N GLN A 204 -21.74 1.71 -12.86
CA GLN A 204 -21.40 2.46 -14.07
C GLN A 204 -19.92 2.84 -14.09
N ALA A 205 -19.38 3.37 -12.99
CA ALA A 205 -17.96 3.70 -12.88
C ALA A 205 -17.05 2.46 -13.12
N LYS A 206 -17.39 1.31 -12.52
CA LYS A 206 -16.65 0.05 -12.75
C LYS A 206 -16.76 -0.44 -14.19
N ALA A 207 -17.93 -0.31 -14.82
CA ALA A 207 -18.11 -0.67 -16.22
C ALA A 207 -17.27 0.23 -17.15
N ILE A 208 -17.28 1.55 -16.95
CA ILE A 208 -16.42 2.49 -17.69
C ILE A 208 -14.95 2.09 -17.55
N LYS A 209 -14.47 1.93 -16.31
CA LYS A 209 -13.08 1.58 -16.01
C LYS A 209 -12.66 0.31 -16.74
N TYR A 210 -13.49 -0.72 -16.71
CA TYR A 210 -13.24 -1.98 -17.39
C TYR A 210 -13.10 -1.81 -18.91
N VAL A 211 -13.98 -1.02 -19.53
CA VAL A 211 -13.92 -0.76 -20.98
C VAL A 211 -12.67 0.06 -21.31
N LEU A 212 -12.42 1.15 -20.59
CA LEU A 212 -11.27 2.03 -20.82
C LEU A 212 -9.93 1.31 -20.69
N SER A 213 -9.80 0.39 -19.73
CA SER A 213 -8.58 -0.42 -19.54
C SER A 213 -8.20 -1.28 -20.74
N LYS A 214 -9.10 -1.42 -21.72
CA LYS A 214 -8.95 -2.23 -22.94
C LYS A 214 -8.92 -1.40 -24.22
N THR A 215 -9.15 -0.10 -24.12
CA THR A 215 -9.09 0.82 -25.27
C THR A 215 -7.70 1.44 -25.39
N PRO A 216 -7.27 1.93 -26.56
CA PRO A 216 -6.03 2.70 -26.69
C PRO A 216 -6.02 3.90 -25.71
N ILE A 217 -5.01 3.94 -24.84
CA ILE A 217 -4.98 4.76 -23.63
C ILE A 217 -4.12 6.01 -23.85
N ASN A 218 -4.52 7.15 -23.26
CA ASN A 218 -3.64 8.29 -23.05
C ASN A 218 -3.14 8.32 -21.59
N ASP A 219 -2.00 8.97 -21.34
CA ASP A 219 -1.32 8.93 -20.03
C ASP A 219 -2.22 9.30 -18.84
N THR A 220 -3.15 10.24 -19.02
CA THR A 220 -4.09 10.67 -17.97
C THR A 220 -5.06 9.54 -17.58
N ILE A 221 -5.63 8.83 -18.56
CA ILE A 221 -6.51 7.69 -18.29
C ILE A 221 -5.71 6.53 -17.69
N ALA A 222 -4.48 6.28 -18.14
CA ALA A 222 -3.62 5.23 -17.58
C ALA A 222 -3.37 5.46 -16.08
N LYS A 223 -2.99 6.69 -15.70
CA LYS A 223 -2.79 7.09 -14.29
C LYS A 223 -4.07 6.96 -13.47
N ALA A 224 -5.21 7.41 -14.00
CA ALA A 224 -6.50 7.28 -13.34
C ALA A 224 -6.85 5.81 -13.04
N ILE A 225 -6.61 4.91 -14.00
CA ILE A 225 -6.82 3.47 -13.84
C ILE A 225 -5.90 2.91 -12.75
N GLU A 226 -4.62 3.32 -12.72
CA GLU A 226 -3.67 2.88 -11.71
C GLU A 226 -4.07 3.31 -10.30
N VAL A 227 -4.41 4.59 -10.13
CA VAL A 227 -4.88 5.17 -8.85
C VAL A 227 -6.08 4.41 -8.33
N ASP A 228 -7.10 4.18 -9.17
CA ASP A 228 -8.33 3.50 -8.76
C ASP A 228 -8.14 1.98 -8.58
N ASN A 229 -7.14 1.36 -9.24
CA ASN A 229 -6.82 -0.06 -9.08
C ASN A 229 -6.06 -0.38 -7.79
N LYS A 230 -5.49 0.61 -7.09
CA LYS A 230 -4.64 0.37 -5.92
C LYS A 230 -5.37 -0.47 -4.86
N ILE A 231 -6.59 -0.09 -4.50
CA ILE A 231 -7.43 -0.80 -3.52
C ILE A 231 -7.71 -2.23 -3.99
N ASP A 232 -8.17 -2.38 -5.24
CA ASP A 232 -8.51 -3.68 -5.82
C ASP A 232 -7.28 -4.63 -5.81
N LYS A 233 -6.06 -4.12 -6.04
CA LYS A 233 -4.82 -4.92 -6.01
C LYS A 233 -4.39 -5.34 -4.60
N GLU A 234 -4.42 -4.40 -3.65
CA GLU A 234 -4.03 -4.65 -2.25
C GLU A 234 -4.90 -5.72 -1.61
N GLU A 235 -6.17 -5.74 -1.96
CA GLU A 235 -7.08 -6.75 -1.46
C GLU A 235 -6.88 -8.12 -2.10
N VAL A 236 -6.61 -8.19 -3.40
CA VAL A 236 -6.32 -9.45 -4.07
C VAL A 236 -5.07 -10.10 -3.48
N LEU A 237 -4.03 -9.30 -3.20
CA LEU A 237 -2.82 -9.77 -2.52
C LEU A 237 -3.14 -10.33 -1.13
N GLU A 238 -4.01 -9.69 -0.36
CA GLU A 238 -4.43 -10.22 0.94
C GLU A 238 -5.30 -11.46 0.87
N ASN A 239 -6.22 -11.54 -0.10
CA ASN A 239 -7.04 -12.74 -0.28
C ASN A 239 -6.19 -13.93 -0.73
N ILE A 240 -5.11 -13.68 -1.47
CA ILE A 240 -4.09 -14.69 -1.73
C ILE A 240 -3.41 -15.08 -0.41
N GLN A 241 -2.96 -14.12 0.40
CA GLN A 241 -2.31 -14.39 1.71
C GLN A 241 -3.18 -15.17 2.70
N LYS A 242 -4.46 -14.81 2.87
CA LYS A 242 -5.39 -15.50 3.77
C LYS A 242 -5.61 -16.97 3.40
N ASN A 243 -5.41 -17.31 2.13
CA ASN A 243 -5.55 -18.68 1.61
C ASN A 243 -4.22 -19.44 1.57
N ILE A 244 -3.09 -18.80 1.87
CA ILE A 244 -1.82 -19.50 2.10
C ILE A 244 -1.89 -20.05 3.54
N PRO A 245 -1.69 -21.37 3.75
CA PRO A 245 -1.65 -21.92 5.10
C PRO A 245 -0.55 -21.20 5.90
N LYS A 246 -0.90 -20.61 7.05
CA LYS A 246 0.11 -20.00 7.90
C LYS A 246 1.09 -21.09 8.36
N LYS A 247 2.36 -20.88 8.09
CA LYS A 247 3.44 -21.79 8.46
C LYS A 247 3.99 -21.40 9.83
N THR A 248 4.58 -22.36 10.52
CA THR A 248 5.30 -22.09 11.75
C THR A 248 6.64 -21.41 11.46
N PHE A 249 7.24 -20.75 12.46
CA PHE A 249 8.55 -20.11 12.26
C PHE A 249 9.61 -21.14 11.88
N LEU A 250 9.60 -22.31 12.54
CA LEU A 250 10.58 -23.37 12.29
C LEU A 250 10.45 -23.98 10.88
N GLU A 251 9.23 -24.11 10.36
CA GLU A 251 9.00 -24.57 8.99
C GLU A 251 9.59 -23.60 7.96
N LEU A 252 9.40 -22.30 8.17
CA LEU A 252 9.97 -21.27 7.31
C LEU A 252 11.49 -21.24 7.42
N GLU A 253 12.04 -21.26 8.63
CA GLU A 253 13.49 -21.28 8.85
C GLU A 253 14.13 -22.49 8.16
N THR A 254 13.55 -23.67 8.33
CA THR A 254 14.05 -24.92 7.71
C THR A 254 14.02 -24.84 6.19
N ALA A 255 12.91 -24.35 5.62
CA ALA A 255 12.77 -24.21 4.17
C ALA A 255 13.78 -23.21 3.60
N LEU A 256 13.97 -22.07 4.27
CA LEU A 256 14.83 -20.98 3.82
C LEU A 256 16.32 -21.29 3.95
N LYS A 257 16.70 -22.08 4.96
CA LYS A 257 18.08 -22.52 5.18
C LYS A 257 18.66 -23.27 3.98
N ALA A 258 17.84 -24.07 3.30
CA ALA A 258 18.22 -24.77 2.07
C ALA A 258 18.61 -23.82 0.92
N PHE A 259 18.14 -22.56 0.96
CA PHE A 259 18.41 -21.53 -0.05
C PHE A 259 19.45 -20.49 0.41
N GLY A 260 20.17 -20.77 1.51
CA GLY A 260 21.14 -19.87 2.11
C GLY A 260 20.51 -18.54 2.54
N LEU A 261 19.23 -18.58 2.94
CA LEU A 261 18.52 -17.44 3.52
C LEU A 261 18.34 -17.68 5.01
N GLN A 262 18.52 -16.62 5.79
CA GLN A 262 18.21 -16.59 7.20
C GLN A 262 16.87 -15.89 7.40
N VAL A 263 16.22 -16.18 8.52
CA VAL A 263 14.97 -15.53 8.91
C VAL A 263 15.07 -15.14 10.36
N ARG A 264 14.74 -13.89 10.66
CA ARG A 264 14.64 -13.38 12.03
C ARG A 264 13.18 -13.23 12.41
N LEU A 265 12.90 -13.28 13.71
CA LEU A 265 11.56 -13.11 14.24
C LEU A 265 11.43 -11.74 14.90
N HIS A 266 10.42 -10.98 14.48
CA HIS A 266 9.99 -9.77 15.17
C HIS A 266 8.49 -9.86 15.46
N GLN A 267 8.12 -10.00 16.73
CA GLN A 267 6.74 -10.25 17.16
C GLN A 267 6.18 -11.52 16.51
N ASN A 268 5.14 -11.43 15.67
CA ASN A 268 4.56 -12.53 14.91
C ASN A 268 4.99 -12.54 13.42
N LEU A 269 6.05 -11.80 13.08
CA LEU A 269 6.54 -11.67 11.72
C LEU A 269 7.90 -12.34 11.57
N ALA A 270 7.97 -13.28 10.63
CA ALA A 270 9.21 -13.80 10.07
C ALA A 270 9.74 -12.81 9.03
N ILE A 271 10.98 -12.36 9.17
CA ILE A 271 11.62 -11.36 8.30
C ILE A 271 12.86 -11.99 7.66
N ILE A 272 12.94 -11.97 6.33
CA ILE A 272 14.10 -12.51 5.62
C ILE A 272 15.32 -11.62 5.84
N VAL A 273 16.43 -12.28 6.10
CA VAL A 273 17.76 -11.71 6.24
C VAL A 273 18.65 -12.14 5.07
N GLY A 274 19.48 -11.22 4.60
CA GLY A 274 20.50 -11.46 3.58
C GLY A 274 20.06 -11.15 2.15
N ASN A 275 20.84 -11.63 1.18
CA ASN A 275 20.63 -11.31 -0.24
C ASN A 275 19.47 -12.14 -0.83
N THR A 276 18.40 -11.44 -1.22
CA THR A 276 17.20 -12.02 -1.84
C THR A 276 17.20 -11.90 -3.37
N PHE A 277 18.29 -11.48 -4.00
CA PHE A 277 18.41 -11.34 -5.45
C PHE A 277 18.09 -12.67 -6.14
N GLN A 278 17.19 -12.63 -7.13
CA GLN A 278 16.64 -13.78 -7.87
C GLN A 278 15.84 -14.81 -7.04
N LYS A 279 15.55 -14.53 -5.76
CA LYS A 279 14.75 -15.42 -4.88
C LYS A 279 13.32 -14.93 -4.65
N GLU A 280 12.90 -13.88 -5.36
CA GLU A 280 11.60 -13.22 -5.11
C GLU A 280 10.39 -14.12 -5.35
N HIS A 281 10.42 -14.96 -6.39
CA HIS A 281 9.31 -15.88 -6.67
C HIS A 281 9.17 -16.93 -5.57
N LEU A 282 10.29 -17.53 -5.16
CA LEU A 282 10.36 -18.48 -4.04
C LEU A 282 9.79 -17.86 -2.74
N LEU A 283 10.20 -16.63 -2.43
CA LEU A 283 9.73 -15.94 -1.22
C LEU A 283 8.22 -15.70 -1.27
N LYS A 284 7.66 -15.31 -2.42
CA LYS A 284 6.22 -15.19 -2.61
C LYS A 284 5.50 -16.53 -2.45
N ASP A 285 6.04 -17.61 -2.99
CA ASP A 285 5.49 -18.97 -2.85
C ASP A 285 5.51 -19.47 -1.39
N LEU A 286 6.50 -19.02 -0.62
CA LEU A 286 6.60 -19.28 0.81
C LEU A 286 5.72 -18.34 1.67
N GLY A 287 5.01 -17.40 1.06
CA GLY A 287 4.09 -16.49 1.75
C GLY A 287 4.73 -15.20 2.27
N PHE A 288 5.91 -14.82 1.78
CA PHE A 288 6.55 -13.55 2.12
C PHE A 288 6.11 -12.42 1.17
N ILE A 289 5.98 -11.21 1.71
CA ILE A 289 5.70 -9.97 0.97
C ILE A 289 6.68 -8.87 1.36
N LYS A 290 6.89 -7.87 0.48
CA LYS A 290 7.64 -6.67 0.87
C LYS A 290 6.77 -5.75 1.71
N ASN A 291 7.22 -5.41 2.92
CA ASN A 291 6.61 -4.37 3.74
C ASN A 291 6.94 -2.96 3.19
N GLN A 292 6.45 -1.91 3.85
CA GLN A 292 6.70 -0.51 3.44
C GLN A 292 8.20 -0.13 3.44
N LYS A 293 9.03 -0.88 4.16
CA LYS A 293 10.49 -0.71 4.22
C LYS A 293 11.25 -1.53 3.16
N GLY A 294 10.52 -2.31 2.35
CA GLY A 294 11.09 -3.18 1.32
C GLY A 294 11.60 -4.53 1.84
N GLU A 295 11.36 -4.87 3.11
CA GLU A 295 11.75 -6.15 3.71
C GLU A 295 10.76 -7.25 3.38
N TRP A 296 11.24 -8.46 3.11
CA TRP A 296 10.39 -9.62 2.94
C TRP A 296 9.90 -10.13 4.31
N VAL A 297 8.59 -10.08 4.54
CA VAL A 297 7.95 -10.47 5.79
C VAL A 297 6.82 -11.47 5.57
N SER A 298 6.61 -12.38 6.52
CA SER A 298 5.48 -13.32 6.54
C SER A 298 4.93 -13.47 7.97
N GLU A 299 3.61 -13.55 8.13
CA GLU A 299 2.99 -13.86 9.43
C GLU A 299 3.18 -15.35 9.75
N VAL A 300 3.68 -15.63 10.95
CA VAL A 300 3.85 -17.00 11.46
C VAL A 300 2.86 -17.31 12.58
N VAL A 301 2.52 -18.58 12.72
CA VAL A 301 1.80 -19.10 13.89
C VAL A 301 2.81 -19.77 14.81
N PHE A 302 2.64 -19.58 16.12
CA PHE A 302 3.49 -20.22 17.13
C PHE A 302 2.80 -21.44 17.69
N ASP A 303 3.52 -22.55 17.75
CA ASP A 303 3.14 -23.68 18.62
C ASP A 303 3.75 -23.53 20.02
N GLU A 304 3.21 -24.22 21.03
CA GLU A 304 3.65 -24.11 22.44
C GLU A 304 5.15 -24.43 22.63
N ALA A 305 5.73 -25.25 21.74
CA ALA A 305 7.15 -25.57 21.73
C ALA A 305 8.05 -24.44 21.17
N GLU A 306 7.52 -23.61 20.26
CA GLU A 306 8.29 -22.55 19.57
C GLU A 306 8.49 -21.30 20.44
N ASN A 307 7.55 -21.04 21.35
CA ASN A 307 7.65 -19.96 22.36
C ASN A 307 8.88 -20.09 23.28
N LYS A 308 9.53 -21.26 23.36
CA LYS A 308 10.76 -21.48 24.14
C LYS A 308 12.05 -21.32 23.35
N ILE A 309 12.01 -21.40 22.02
CA ILE A 309 13.20 -21.48 21.15
C ILE A 309 13.44 -20.18 20.39
N ALA A 310 12.40 -19.38 20.14
CA ALA A 310 12.57 -18.07 19.54
C ALA A 310 13.47 -17.19 20.44
N LEU A 311 14.66 -16.86 19.94
CA LEU A 311 15.45 -15.74 20.44
C LEU A 311 14.63 -14.48 20.19
N GLU A 312 13.80 -14.11 21.17
CA GLU A 312 13.11 -12.84 21.17
C GLU A 312 14.18 -11.75 21.08
N GLU A 313 14.08 -10.91 20.04
CA GLU A 313 14.91 -9.72 19.86
C GLU A 313 15.04 -8.86 21.15
N ASP A 314 14.03 -8.91 22.04
CA ASP A 314 14.02 -8.25 23.35
C ASP A 314 14.92 -8.89 24.42
N LYS A 315 15.50 -10.08 24.19
CA LYS A 315 16.44 -10.76 25.11
C LYS A 315 17.92 -10.53 24.78
N ILE A 316 18.23 -9.85 23.68
CA ILE A 316 19.61 -9.54 23.31
C ILE A 316 20.18 -8.53 24.33
N GLN A 317 21.19 -8.97 25.08
CA GLN A 317 21.92 -8.14 26.04
C GLN A 317 23.17 -7.51 25.40
N GLU A 318 23.79 -6.56 26.11
CA GLU A 318 25.05 -6.00 25.65
C GLU A 318 26.13 -7.10 25.55
N PRO A 319 26.72 -7.34 24.37
CA PRO A 319 27.71 -8.39 24.20
C PRO A 319 29.00 -8.06 24.96
N LYS A 320 29.54 -9.07 25.67
CA LYS A 320 30.72 -8.94 26.54
C LYS A 320 32.02 -9.28 25.83
N THR A 321 31.94 -10.08 24.77
CA THR A 321 33.08 -10.46 23.92
C THR A 321 32.87 -10.01 22.48
N GLN A 322 33.96 -9.95 21.70
CA GLN A 322 33.86 -9.68 20.27
C GLN A 322 33.12 -10.80 19.53
N GLU A 323 33.29 -12.06 19.95
CA GLU A 323 32.58 -13.21 19.36
C GLU A 323 31.06 -13.14 19.58
N GLU A 324 30.61 -12.84 20.79
CA GLU A 324 29.18 -12.64 21.10
C GLU A 324 28.58 -11.51 20.26
N LEU A 325 29.34 -10.43 20.07
CA LEU A 325 28.94 -9.31 19.23
C LEU A 325 28.77 -9.75 17.77
N PHE A 326 29.73 -10.46 17.19
CA PHE A 326 29.63 -10.92 15.80
C PHE A 326 28.48 -11.91 15.59
N LYS A 327 28.27 -12.87 16.52
CA LYS A 327 27.12 -13.79 16.46
C LYS A 327 25.79 -13.04 16.51
N SER A 328 25.69 -12.02 17.35
CA SER A 328 24.48 -11.20 17.47
C SER A 328 24.22 -10.38 16.19
N LEU A 329 25.27 -9.82 15.59
CA LEU A 329 25.15 -9.10 14.32
C LEU A 329 24.75 -10.02 13.17
N ASP A 330 25.33 -11.22 13.09
CA ASP A 330 24.98 -12.22 12.07
C ASP A 330 23.52 -12.67 12.23
N PHE A 331 23.08 -12.95 13.46
CA PHE A 331 21.67 -13.24 13.77
C PHE A 331 20.72 -12.13 13.32
N LEU A 332 21.11 -10.87 13.51
CA LEU A 332 20.34 -9.71 13.07
C LEU A 332 20.46 -9.44 11.57
N GLY A 333 21.31 -10.18 10.85
CA GLY A 333 21.51 -9.98 9.42
C GLY A 333 22.35 -8.75 9.06
N LEU A 334 23.16 -8.29 10.00
CA LEU A 334 23.94 -7.08 9.88
C LEU A 334 25.40 -7.45 9.57
N GLN A 335 25.91 -6.91 8.47
CA GLN A 335 27.33 -7.00 8.16
C GLN A 335 28.06 -5.86 8.84
N SER A 336 29.32 -6.09 9.21
CA SER A 336 30.12 -5.09 9.91
C SER A 336 31.55 -5.01 9.38
N GLU A 337 32.14 -3.83 9.53
CA GLU A 337 33.53 -3.55 9.19
C GLU A 337 34.26 -3.02 10.44
N ILE A 338 35.47 -3.54 10.67
CA ILE A 338 36.33 -3.11 11.78
C ILE A 338 37.35 -2.10 11.25
N ASN A 339 37.52 -0.99 11.97
CA ASN A 339 38.52 0.03 11.67
C ASN A 339 39.27 0.41 12.94
N LYS A 340 40.58 0.67 12.82
CA LYS A 340 41.39 1.27 13.88
C LYS A 340 41.60 2.75 13.59
N ASN A 341 41.47 3.59 14.60
CA ASN A 341 41.75 5.02 14.46
C ASN A 341 43.21 5.36 14.83
N SER A 342 43.60 6.63 14.67
CA SER A 342 44.95 7.12 15.00
C SER A 342 45.35 7.03 16.47
N LYS A 343 44.39 6.73 17.36
CA LYS A 343 44.61 6.48 18.80
C LYS A 343 44.65 4.98 19.15
N ASN A 344 44.72 4.11 18.13
CA ASN A 344 44.70 2.65 18.27
C ASN A 344 43.41 2.08 18.90
N GLU A 345 42.32 2.85 18.88
CA GLU A 345 41.00 2.36 19.29
C GLU A 345 40.38 1.54 18.15
N THR A 346 39.79 0.40 18.49
CA THR A 346 39.10 -0.47 17.54
C THR A 346 37.61 -0.14 17.53
N TRP A 347 37.10 0.21 16.36
CA TRP A 347 35.71 0.56 16.12
C TRP A 347 35.10 -0.39 15.12
N ILE A 348 33.86 -0.79 15.38
CA ILE A 348 33.04 -1.56 14.45
C ILE A 348 31.95 -0.64 13.90
N LYS A 349 31.71 -0.70 12.59
CA LYS A 349 30.56 -0.04 11.94
C LYS A 349 29.71 -1.08 11.24
N ILE A 350 28.40 -0.87 11.22
CA ILE A 350 27.48 -1.68 10.41
C ILE A 350 27.65 -1.25 8.95
N SER A 351 28.13 -2.15 8.10
CA SER A 351 28.47 -1.86 6.70
C SER A 351 27.34 -2.20 5.73
N ALA A 352 26.50 -3.19 6.06
CA ALA A 352 25.32 -3.56 5.28
C ALA A 352 24.26 -4.25 6.15
N GLY A 353 23.05 -4.37 5.62
CA GLY A 353 21.88 -4.91 6.34
C GLY A 353 20.87 -3.81 6.70
N ASN A 354 19.62 -4.19 6.99
CA ASN A 354 18.57 -3.24 7.36
C ASN A 354 18.59 -2.98 8.88
N THR A 355 18.80 -1.74 9.29
CA THR A 355 18.82 -1.34 10.70
C THR A 355 17.48 -0.79 11.20
N ASP A 356 16.48 -0.64 10.32
CA ASP A 356 15.19 -0.05 10.66
C ASP A 356 14.36 -0.97 11.58
N GLY A 357 13.97 -0.47 12.75
CA GLY A 357 13.31 -1.26 13.79
C GLY A 357 14.28 -2.01 14.71
N LEU A 358 15.58 -2.00 14.43
CA LEU A 358 16.62 -2.53 15.30
C LEU A 358 17.22 -1.45 16.22
N GLU A 359 16.70 -0.21 16.19
CA GLU A 359 17.35 0.92 16.87
C GLU A 359 17.46 0.71 18.38
N LYS A 360 16.43 0.10 18.99
CA LYS A 360 16.41 -0.22 20.42
C LYS A 360 17.48 -1.27 20.76
N ILE A 361 17.57 -2.32 19.95
CA ILE A 361 18.50 -3.45 20.16
C ILE A 361 19.92 -3.01 19.90
N LEU A 362 20.18 -2.28 18.82
CA LEU A 362 21.51 -1.75 18.51
C LEU A 362 21.99 -0.81 19.63
N LYS A 363 21.12 0.02 20.19
CA LYS A 363 21.44 0.82 21.37
C LYS A 363 21.72 -0.04 22.60
N GLN A 364 20.93 -1.08 22.86
CA GLN A 364 21.18 -2.05 23.95
C GLN A 364 22.50 -2.80 23.77
N MET A 365 22.88 -3.10 22.54
CA MET A 365 24.17 -3.68 22.18
C MET A 365 25.31 -2.66 22.23
N GLY A 366 25.07 -1.39 22.58
CA GLY A 366 26.09 -0.36 22.73
C GLY A 366 26.51 0.36 21.44
N PHE A 367 25.72 0.26 20.37
CA PHE A 367 25.95 1.04 19.14
C PHE A 367 25.36 2.46 19.25
N ALA A 368 26.08 3.42 18.69
CA ALA A 368 25.65 4.79 18.50
C ALA A 368 25.49 5.11 17.01
N LEU A 369 24.51 5.95 16.67
CA LEU A 369 24.30 6.40 15.29
C LEU A 369 25.26 7.58 14.98
N TYR A 370 26.11 7.41 13.96
CA TYR A 370 27.03 8.45 13.49
C TYR A 370 26.97 8.55 11.97
N LYS A 371 26.70 9.75 11.43
CA LYS A 371 26.59 10.00 9.98
C LYS A 371 25.73 8.95 9.24
N ASN A 372 24.58 8.62 9.83
CA ASN A 372 23.63 7.63 9.30
C ASN A 372 24.14 6.17 9.27
N THR A 373 25.11 5.83 10.13
CA THR A 373 25.63 4.48 10.28
C THR A 373 25.82 4.16 11.76
N TYR A 374 25.45 2.95 12.19
CA TYR A 374 25.68 2.52 13.57
C TYR A 374 27.13 2.11 13.78
N VAL A 375 27.74 2.64 14.85
CA VAL A 375 29.13 2.38 15.23
C VAL A 375 29.25 2.04 16.71
N LYS A 376 30.16 1.14 17.09
CA LYS A 376 30.49 0.80 18.48
C LYS A 376 32.00 0.79 18.69
N ASN A 377 32.47 1.34 19.80
CA ASN A 377 33.86 1.13 20.23
C ASN A 377 33.96 -0.25 20.88
N ILE A 378 34.83 -1.11 20.36
CA ILE A 378 34.99 -2.49 20.85
C ILE A 378 36.37 -2.74 21.46
N THR A 379 37.14 -1.68 21.69
CA THR A 379 38.51 -1.74 22.25
C THR A 379 38.54 -2.45 23.60
N HIS A 380 37.46 -2.34 24.37
CA HIS A 380 37.32 -2.91 25.71
C HIS A 380 36.76 -4.34 25.73
N LEU A 381 36.23 -4.84 24.59
CA LEU A 381 35.66 -6.18 24.53
C LEU A 381 36.79 -7.21 24.45
N ALA A 382 36.69 -8.26 25.27
CA ALA A 382 37.63 -9.36 25.25
C ALA A 382 37.64 -10.00 23.85
N ASN A 383 38.84 -10.20 23.32
CA ASN A 383 39.07 -10.90 22.07
C ASN A 383 39.53 -12.32 22.41
N GLU A 384 38.64 -13.31 22.33
CA GLU A 384 38.96 -14.68 22.76
C GLU A 384 40.00 -15.36 21.86
N ASP A 385 40.28 -14.81 20.67
CA ASP A 385 41.32 -15.27 19.74
C ASP A 385 42.77 -15.03 20.19
N LEU A 386 43.00 -14.50 21.40
CA LEU A 386 44.35 -14.27 21.94
C LEU A 386 44.68 -15.03 23.24
N ASN A 387 43.74 -15.81 23.78
CA ASN A 387 43.98 -16.52 25.06
C ASN A 387 44.04 -18.06 24.97
N THR A 388 43.87 -18.65 23.79
CA THR A 388 44.07 -20.10 23.60
C THR A 388 45.43 -20.48 23.01
N SER A 389 46.21 -19.53 22.46
CA SER A 389 47.58 -19.82 21.97
C SER A 389 48.69 -19.50 22.96
N ILE A 390 48.44 -18.66 23.98
CA ILE A 390 49.47 -18.27 24.97
C ILE A 390 49.45 -19.17 26.23
N GLN A 391 48.34 -19.88 26.50
CA GLN A 391 48.28 -20.85 27.62
C GLN A 391 48.77 -22.25 27.26
N GLU A 392 48.89 -22.62 25.98
CA GLU A 392 49.52 -23.88 25.58
C GLU A 392 51.05 -23.79 25.50
N GLU A 393 51.65 -22.62 25.20
CA GLU A 393 53.12 -22.45 25.24
C GLU A 393 53.67 -22.24 26.67
N ALA A 394 52.86 -21.76 27.63
CA ALA A 394 53.29 -21.61 29.02
C ALA A 394 53.19 -22.91 29.85
N ASN A 395 52.38 -23.89 29.42
CA ASN A 395 52.28 -25.22 30.05
C ASN A 395 53.14 -26.30 29.35
N ALA A 396 53.85 -25.94 28.27
CA ALA A 396 54.85 -26.81 27.64
C ALA A 396 56.29 -26.54 28.12
N VAL A 397 56.48 -25.58 29.04
CA VAL A 397 57.75 -25.28 29.70
C VAL A 397 57.56 -25.21 31.22
N PHE A 398 57.09 -26.29 31.84
CA PHE A 398 57.41 -26.68 33.22
C PHE A 398 57.22 -28.18 33.44
#